data_AF-A0A7L4RFS0-F1
#
_entry.id   AF-A0A7L4RFS0-F1
#
_cell.length_a   1.000
_cell.length_b   1.000
_cell.length_c   1.000
_cell.angle_alpha   90.00
_cell.angle_beta   90.00
_cell.angle_gamma   90.00
#
_symmetry.space_group_name_H-M   'P 1'
#
loop_
_entity.id
_entity.type
_entity.pdbx_description
1 polymer ?
#
loop_
_entity_poly.entity_id
_entity_poly.type
_entity_poly.pdbx_seq_one_letter_code
_entity_poly.pdbx_strand_id
1 'polypeptide(L)'
;MIVSAKQYREVYSALHSKADLSELSKHFRLPKETLEAILQQKLVRRVRTHFHRFKAQARHLEHEWSSGKTFAQIAAENSFSPLMTASIILQHKGMSKPSFSRLAKNPSSARDERVRKEVHEAAQTDPVFSQAAIADQTKRAKECEQAVKEWLEKKGVSFKHESEQAKTGKTPDYLLGKPFVFHGNEFHW
;
A
#
# COMPACT_ATOMS: atom_id res chain seq x y z
N MET A 1 -18.36 -12.09 7.00
CA MET A 1 -19.09 -10.90 6.51
C MET A 1 -18.69 -10.66 5.07
N ILE A 2 -19.63 -10.48 4.15
CA ILE A 2 -19.33 -10.25 2.72
C ILE A 2 -19.74 -8.81 2.38
N VAL A 3 -18.80 -8.00 1.91
CA VAL A 3 -19.09 -6.63 1.46
C VAL A 3 -19.67 -6.71 0.05
N SER A 4 -20.91 -6.26 -0.13
CA SER A 4 -21.52 -6.25 -1.47
C SER A 4 -20.81 -5.25 -2.38
N ALA A 5 -20.85 -5.47 -3.70
CA ALA A 5 -20.23 -4.54 -4.66
C ALA A 5 -20.78 -3.11 -4.54
N LYS A 6 -22.07 -2.94 -4.21
CA LYS A 6 -22.68 -1.64 -3.96
C LYS A 6 -22.09 -0.99 -2.70
N GLN A 7 -22.09 -1.72 -1.58
CA GLN A 7 -21.54 -1.25 -0.31
C GLN A 7 -20.04 -0.92 -0.43
N TYR A 8 -19.28 -1.74 -1.16
CA TYR A 8 -17.86 -1.47 -1.43
C TYR A 8 -17.68 -0.13 -2.14
N ARG A 9 -18.49 0.19 -3.15
CA ARG A 9 -18.41 1.46 -3.88
C ARG A 9 -18.73 2.66 -2.98
N GLU A 10 -19.74 2.54 -2.13
CA GLU A 10 -20.14 3.59 -1.17
C GLU A 10 -19.06 3.83 -0.11
N VAL A 11 -18.50 2.75 0.45
CA VAL A 11 -17.35 2.83 1.36
C VAL A 11 -16.16 3.46 0.64
N TYR A 12 -15.84 3.00 -0.56
CA TYR A 12 -14.70 3.49 -1.33
C TYR A 12 -14.84 4.97 -1.67
N SER A 13 -16.04 5.48 -1.94
CA SER A 13 -16.24 6.92 -2.19
C SER A 13 -16.05 7.74 -0.93
N ALA A 14 -16.60 7.30 0.21
CA ALA A 14 -16.56 8.02 1.49
C ALA A 14 -15.23 7.94 2.25
N LEU A 15 -14.39 6.92 2.00
CA LEU A 15 -13.18 6.67 2.76
C LEU A 15 -11.97 7.44 2.20
N HIS A 16 -11.60 8.55 2.81
CA HIS A 16 -10.52 9.44 2.37
C HIS A 16 -9.25 9.34 3.22
N SER A 17 -9.40 9.09 4.52
CA SER A 17 -8.32 9.12 5.50
C SER A 17 -8.51 8.11 6.62
N LYS A 18 -7.50 7.97 7.49
CA LYS A 18 -7.62 7.17 8.72
C LYS A 18 -8.62 7.78 9.72
N ALA A 19 -8.88 9.09 9.66
CA ALA A 19 -9.84 9.75 10.55
C ALA A 19 -11.28 9.24 10.32
N ASP A 20 -11.61 8.89 9.08
CA ASP A 20 -12.94 8.46 8.68
C ASP A 20 -13.28 7.04 9.20
N LEU A 21 -12.27 6.25 9.59
CA LEU A 21 -12.42 4.83 9.93
C LEU A 21 -13.46 4.60 11.04
N SER A 22 -13.46 5.44 12.08
CA SER A 22 -14.32 5.21 13.24
C SER A 22 -15.79 5.50 12.94
N GLU A 23 -16.07 6.51 12.12
CA GLU A 23 -17.43 6.87 11.72
C GLU A 23 -17.97 5.86 10.70
N LEU A 24 -17.19 5.58 9.64
CA LEU A 24 -17.58 4.68 8.58
C LEU A 24 -17.73 3.24 9.06
N SER A 25 -16.93 2.81 10.05
CA SER A 25 -17.07 1.49 10.67
C SER A 25 -18.44 1.31 11.31
N LYS A 26 -18.92 2.33 12.03
CA LYS A 26 -20.26 2.33 12.63
C LYS A 26 -21.35 2.40 11.57
N HIS A 27 -21.21 3.30 10.60
CA HIS A 27 -22.20 3.53 9.55
C HIS A 27 -22.42 2.28 8.67
N PHE A 28 -21.33 1.69 8.16
CA PHE A 28 -21.40 0.53 7.28
C PHE A 28 -21.42 -0.82 8.03
N ARG A 29 -21.30 -0.80 9.36
CA ARG A 29 -21.17 -1.99 10.22
C ARG A 29 -20.02 -2.91 9.77
N LEU A 30 -18.89 -2.31 9.39
CA LEU A 30 -17.69 -3.01 8.95
C LEU A 30 -16.59 -2.89 10.02
N PRO A 31 -15.76 -3.93 10.21
CA PRO A 31 -14.56 -3.82 11.04
C PRO A 31 -13.63 -2.72 10.51
N LYS A 32 -12.94 -2.02 11.42
CA LYS A 32 -11.99 -0.95 11.04
C LYS A 32 -10.88 -1.48 10.16
N GLU A 33 -10.45 -2.71 10.40
CA GLU A 33 -9.41 -3.43 9.67
C GLU A 33 -9.81 -3.64 8.20
N THR A 34 -11.09 -3.90 7.93
CA THR A 34 -11.62 -3.99 6.57
C THR A 34 -11.54 -2.64 5.86
N LEU A 35 -11.91 -1.56 6.55
CA LEU A 35 -11.79 -0.20 6.01
C LEU A 35 -10.33 0.20 5.79
N GLU A 36 -9.44 -0.12 6.72
CA GLU A 36 -8.00 0.12 6.57
C GLU A 36 -7.44 -0.57 5.32
N ALA A 37 -7.81 -1.83 5.08
CA ALA A 37 -7.41 -2.55 3.88
C ALA A 37 -7.91 -1.86 2.59
N ILE A 38 -9.16 -1.40 2.57
CA ILE A 38 -9.73 -0.66 1.43
C ILE A 38 -9.00 0.68 1.23
N LEU A 39 -8.75 1.43 2.30
CA LEU A 39 -8.02 2.70 2.24
C LEU A 39 -6.61 2.50 1.69
N GLN A 40 -5.89 1.49 2.17
CA GLN A 40 -4.55 1.16 1.70
C GLN A 40 -4.54 0.84 0.20
N GLN A 41 -5.45 -0.03 -0.26
CA GLN A 41 -5.61 -0.33 -1.69
C GLN A 41 -5.91 0.93 -2.51
N LYS A 42 -6.79 1.81 -2.01
CA LYS A 42 -7.15 3.08 -2.65
C LYS A 42 -5.94 4.00 -2.80
N LEU A 43 -5.12 4.14 -1.76
CA LEU A 43 -3.91 4.98 -1.77
C LEU A 43 -2.83 4.42 -2.70
N VAL A 44 -2.54 3.11 -2.63
CA VAL A 44 -1.59 2.43 -3.54
C VAL A 44 -2.03 2.62 -4.99
N ARG A 45 -3.31 2.36 -5.30
CA ARG A 45 -3.86 2.53 -6.64
C ARG A 45 -3.73 3.96 -7.12
N ARG A 46 -4.06 4.94 -6.28
CA ARG A 46 -3.93 6.37 -6.61
C ARG A 46 -2.49 6.70 -6.99
N VAL A 47 -1.51 6.30 -6.18
CA VAL A 47 -0.10 6.58 -6.47
C VAL A 47 0.32 5.91 -7.77
N ARG A 48 0.02 4.62 -7.95
CA ARG A 48 0.38 3.87 -9.17
C ARG A 48 -0.22 4.49 -10.44
N THR A 49 -1.50 4.84 -10.41
CA THR A 49 -2.20 5.42 -11.57
C THR A 49 -1.63 6.79 -11.95
N HIS A 50 -1.28 7.63 -10.97
CA HIS A 50 -0.80 8.98 -11.24
C HIS A 50 0.72 9.09 -11.33
N PHE A 51 1.47 8.01 -11.03
CA PHE A 51 2.92 8.04 -10.92
C PHE A 51 3.60 8.60 -12.16
N HIS A 52 3.26 8.11 -13.37
CA HIS A 52 3.90 8.58 -14.60
C HIS A 52 3.59 10.03 -14.92
N ARG A 53 2.33 10.46 -14.73
CA ARG A 53 1.92 11.86 -14.89
C ARG A 53 2.64 12.78 -13.91
N PHE A 54 2.80 12.34 -12.68
CA PHE A 54 3.49 13.10 -11.63
C PHE A 54 5.00 13.16 -11.91
N LYS A 55 5.61 12.04 -12.30
CA LYS A 55 7.02 11.95 -12.69
C LYS A 55 7.33 12.82 -13.92
N ALA A 56 6.42 12.96 -14.87
CA ALA A 56 6.60 13.84 -16.03
C ALA A 56 6.79 15.32 -15.62
N GLN A 57 6.32 15.71 -14.43
CA GLN A 57 6.45 17.06 -13.89
C GLN A 57 7.70 17.25 -13.03
N ALA A 58 8.64 16.30 -13.03
CA ALA A 58 9.79 16.30 -12.12
C ALA A 58 10.58 17.63 -12.10
N ARG A 59 10.75 18.29 -13.25
CA ARG A 59 11.40 19.60 -13.34
C ARG A 59 10.64 20.70 -12.58
N HIS A 60 9.31 20.72 -12.68
CA HIS A 60 8.47 21.66 -11.94
C HIS A 60 8.52 21.37 -10.43
N LEU A 61 8.36 20.10 -10.06
CA LEU A 61 8.41 19.66 -8.65
C LEU A 61 9.77 20.00 -8.01
N GLU A 62 10.86 19.82 -8.75
CA GLU A 62 12.20 20.23 -8.30
C GLU A 62 12.31 21.75 -8.13
N HIS A 63 11.71 22.54 -9.02
CA HIS A 63 11.69 23.99 -8.89
C HIS A 63 10.90 24.45 -7.65
N GLU A 64 9.73 23.86 -7.39
CA GLU A 64 8.94 24.12 -6.18
C GLU A 64 9.72 23.80 -4.91
N TRP A 65 10.41 22.65 -4.90
CA TRP A 65 11.28 22.27 -3.80
C TRP A 65 12.44 23.24 -3.63
N SER A 66 13.11 23.60 -4.72
CA SER A 66 14.21 24.57 -4.70
C SER A 66 13.76 25.97 -4.22
N SER A 67 12.48 26.31 -4.44
CA SER A 67 11.85 27.56 -3.99
C SER A 67 11.41 27.55 -2.52
N GLY A 68 11.61 26.44 -1.81
CA GLY A 68 11.43 26.35 -0.35
C GLY A 68 10.32 25.41 0.12
N LYS A 69 9.49 24.85 -0.78
CA LYS A 69 8.49 23.85 -0.36
C LYS A 69 9.15 22.54 0.06
N THR A 70 8.59 21.87 1.06
CA THR A 70 9.06 20.53 1.47
C THR A 70 8.47 19.42 0.60
N PHE A 71 9.08 18.22 0.60
CA PHE A 71 8.49 17.06 -0.06
C PHE A 71 7.06 16.74 0.43
N ALA A 72 6.80 16.91 1.72
CA ALA A 72 5.48 16.69 2.32
C ALA A 72 4.45 17.71 1.83
N GLN A 73 4.82 18.99 1.75
CA GLN A 73 3.95 20.05 1.22
C GLN A 73 3.59 19.80 -0.25
N ILE A 74 4.59 19.54 -1.09
CA ILE A 74 4.38 19.24 -2.52
C ILE A 74 3.48 18.01 -2.68
N ALA A 75 3.70 16.97 -1.88
CA ALA A 75 2.86 15.77 -1.90
C ALA A 75 1.41 16.04 -1.47
N ALA A 76 1.20 16.83 -0.42
CA ALA A 76 -0.13 17.17 0.09
C ALA A 76 -0.95 17.95 -0.94
N GLU A 77 -0.37 19.00 -1.53
CA GLU A 77 -1.01 19.81 -2.59
C GLU A 77 -1.43 18.96 -3.80
N ASN A 78 -0.67 17.91 -4.09
CA ASN A 78 -0.92 17.02 -5.21
C ASN A 78 -1.67 15.73 -4.84
N SER A 79 -2.09 15.57 -3.58
CA SER A 79 -2.72 14.33 -3.06
C SER A 79 -1.92 13.06 -3.40
N PHE A 80 -0.59 13.16 -3.30
CA PHE A 80 0.37 12.14 -3.69
C PHE A 80 1.19 11.63 -2.49
N SER A 81 2.03 10.61 -2.71
CA SER A 81 2.87 10.01 -1.65
C SER A 81 4.09 10.90 -1.36
N PRO A 82 4.33 11.32 -0.10
CA PRO A 82 5.52 12.08 0.29
C PRO A 82 6.84 11.42 -0.11
N LEU A 83 6.98 10.10 0.12
CA LEU A 83 8.19 9.39 -0.25
C LEU A 83 8.37 9.28 -1.76
N MET A 84 7.29 9.09 -2.53
CA MET A 84 7.39 9.05 -3.98
C MET A 84 7.67 10.44 -4.56
N THR A 85 7.15 11.51 -3.96
CA THR A 85 7.51 12.90 -4.30
C THR A 85 8.99 13.15 -4.09
N ALA A 86 9.52 12.83 -2.90
CA ALA A 86 10.95 12.92 -2.61
C ALA A 86 11.78 12.09 -3.60
N SER A 87 11.32 10.87 -3.90
CA SER A 87 11.99 9.97 -4.85
C SER A 87 12.10 10.57 -6.24
N ILE A 88 11.01 11.16 -6.75
CA ILE A 88 10.96 11.75 -8.09
C ILE A 88 11.87 12.97 -8.18
N ILE A 89 11.79 13.88 -7.19
CA ILE A 89 12.58 15.11 -7.18
C ILE A 89 14.08 14.78 -7.06
N LEU A 90 14.48 13.93 -6.12
CA LEU A 90 15.88 13.59 -5.92
C LEU A 90 16.46 12.80 -7.10
N GLN A 91 15.66 11.94 -7.75
CA GLN A 91 16.07 11.27 -8.99
C GLN A 91 16.28 12.26 -10.14
N HIS A 92 15.42 13.28 -10.26
CA HIS A 92 15.63 14.35 -11.24
C HIS A 92 16.94 15.11 -11.00
N LYS A 93 17.33 15.27 -9.73
CA LYS A 93 18.63 15.85 -9.32
C LYS A 93 19.82 14.89 -9.44
N GLY A 94 19.65 13.72 -10.06
CA GLY A 94 20.73 12.76 -10.33
C GLY A 94 20.91 11.66 -9.28
N MET A 95 20.06 11.58 -8.24
CA MET A 95 20.12 10.46 -7.30
C MET A 95 19.61 9.18 -7.96
N SER A 96 20.36 8.07 -7.88
CA SER A 96 19.86 6.79 -8.38
C SER A 96 18.73 6.23 -7.49
N LYS A 97 17.82 5.45 -8.08
CA LYS A 97 16.74 4.77 -7.34
C LYS A 97 17.26 3.89 -6.17
N PRO A 98 18.35 3.09 -6.33
CA PRO A 98 18.93 2.36 -5.20
C PRO A 98 19.47 3.27 -4.09
N SER A 99 20.09 4.39 -4.44
CA SER A 99 20.57 5.36 -3.46
C SER A 99 19.43 6.01 -2.69
N PHE A 100 18.35 6.39 -3.38
CA PHE A 100 17.14 6.89 -2.70
C PHE A 100 16.52 5.82 -1.79
N SER A 101 16.44 4.57 -2.22
CA SER A 101 15.91 3.48 -1.39
C SER A 101 16.70 3.32 -0.08
N ARG A 102 18.03 3.41 -0.13
CA ARG A 102 18.87 3.41 1.08
C ARG A 102 18.63 4.65 1.94
N LEU A 103 18.52 5.82 1.32
CA LEU A 103 18.27 7.07 2.03
C LEU A 103 16.90 7.08 2.73
N ALA A 104 15.84 6.63 2.06
CA ALA A 104 14.50 6.53 2.65
C ALA A 104 14.48 5.57 3.86
N LYS A 105 15.35 4.55 3.85
CA LYS A 105 15.51 3.64 4.99
C LYS A 105 16.34 4.21 6.13
N ASN A 106 17.32 5.05 5.81
CA ASN A 106 18.20 5.67 6.78
C ASN A 106 18.43 7.15 6.44
N PRO A 107 17.46 8.05 6.73
CA PRO A 107 17.54 9.45 6.35
C PRO A 107 18.76 10.18 6.93
N SER A 108 19.25 9.75 8.10
CA SER A 108 20.42 10.33 8.76
C SER A 108 21.72 10.19 7.95
N SER A 109 21.75 9.30 6.96
CA SER A 109 22.88 9.13 6.04
C SER A 109 23.03 10.25 5.00
N ALA A 110 22.02 11.14 4.85
CA ALA A 110 22.14 12.29 3.97
C ALA A 110 23.15 13.31 4.51
N ARG A 111 24.03 13.78 3.61
CA ARG A 111 24.95 14.90 3.89
C ARG A 111 24.24 16.25 3.94
N ASP A 112 23.21 16.40 3.10
CA ASP A 112 22.40 17.61 3.03
C ASP A 112 21.35 17.60 4.16
N GLU A 113 21.38 18.63 5.01
CA GLU A 113 20.50 18.76 6.17
C GLU A 113 19.02 18.78 5.79
N ARG A 114 18.69 19.51 4.72
CA ARG A 114 17.33 19.69 4.26
C ARG A 114 16.79 18.37 3.73
N VAL A 115 17.59 17.68 2.90
CA VAL A 115 17.24 16.34 2.40
C VAL A 115 17.06 15.38 3.57
N ARG A 116 17.97 15.39 4.56
CA ARG A 116 17.87 14.54 5.75
C ARG A 116 16.55 14.75 6.49
N LYS A 117 16.24 16.00 6.82
CA LYS A 117 15.02 16.37 7.56
C LYS A 117 13.76 16.03 6.78
N GLU A 118 13.69 16.43 5.51
CA GLU A 118 12.47 16.25 4.72
C GLU A 118 12.24 14.80 4.30
N VAL A 119 13.29 14.02 4.02
CA VAL A 119 13.13 12.58 3.77
C VAL A 119 12.73 11.85 5.06
N HIS A 120 13.25 12.27 6.21
CA HIS A 120 12.79 11.74 7.50
C HIS A 120 11.29 12.02 7.72
N GLU A 121 10.86 13.27 7.52
CA GLU A 121 9.44 13.65 7.60
C GLU A 121 8.57 12.84 6.63
N ALA A 122 8.98 12.72 5.36
CA ALA A 122 8.28 11.93 4.37
C ALA A 122 8.20 10.45 4.78
N ALA A 123 9.28 9.88 5.32
CA ALA A 123 9.31 8.51 5.81
C ALA A 123 8.41 8.27 7.02
N GLN A 124 8.17 9.28 7.87
CA GLN A 124 7.26 9.19 9.02
C GLN A 124 5.79 9.35 8.61
N THR A 125 5.52 10.18 7.61
CA THR A 125 4.16 10.59 7.24
C THR A 125 3.56 9.80 6.10
N ASP A 126 4.38 9.12 5.28
CA ASP A 126 3.88 8.38 4.13
C ASP A 126 3.01 7.17 4.57
N PRO A 127 1.71 7.14 4.21
CA PRO A 127 0.79 6.14 4.70
C PRO A 127 0.93 4.77 4.01
N VAL A 128 1.74 4.66 2.96
CA VAL A 128 1.82 3.48 2.08
C VAL A 128 3.24 2.94 1.95
N PHE A 129 4.22 3.81 1.69
CA PHE A 129 5.58 3.42 1.31
C PHE A 129 6.61 3.59 2.42
N SER A 130 6.20 4.06 3.60
CA SER A 130 7.07 4.11 4.77
C SER A 130 7.41 2.70 5.27
N GLN A 131 8.54 2.56 5.96
CA GLN A 131 8.90 1.28 6.58
C GLN A 131 7.83 0.79 7.55
N ALA A 132 7.26 1.71 8.35
CA ALA A 132 6.19 1.39 9.28
C ALA A 132 4.93 0.90 8.55
N ALA A 133 4.49 1.60 7.49
CA ALA A 133 3.34 1.18 6.71
C ALA A 133 3.54 -0.19 6.04
N ILE A 134 4.73 -0.43 5.49
CA ILE A 134 5.09 -1.72 4.89
C ILE A 134 5.10 -2.83 5.95
N ALA A 135 5.72 -2.58 7.11
CA ALA A 135 5.77 -3.55 8.21
C ALA A 135 4.36 -3.89 8.72
N ASP A 136 3.50 -2.89 8.91
CA ASP A 136 2.11 -3.09 9.31
C ASP A 136 1.31 -3.87 8.25
N GLN A 137 1.55 -3.58 6.96
CA GLN A 137 0.92 -4.32 5.86
C GLN A 137 1.39 -5.78 5.84
N THR A 138 2.68 -6.04 5.99
CA THR A 138 3.24 -7.39 6.05
C THR A 138 2.70 -8.17 7.25
N LYS A 139 2.61 -7.53 8.41
CA LYS A 139 2.03 -8.15 9.61
C LYS A 139 0.58 -8.56 9.37
N ARG A 140 -0.27 -7.65 8.89
CA ARG A 140 -1.68 -7.93 8.59
C ARG A 140 -1.85 -8.99 7.51
N ALA A 141 -0.99 -9.01 6.50
CA ALA A 141 -1.03 -10.05 5.46
C ALA A 141 -0.83 -11.43 6.06
N LYS A 142 0.17 -11.60 6.94
CA LYS A 142 0.43 -12.86 7.64
C LYS A 142 -0.71 -13.26 8.58
N GLU A 143 -1.28 -12.31 9.29
CA GLU A 143 -2.44 -12.57 10.17
C GLU A 143 -3.67 -13.01 9.37
N CYS A 144 -3.93 -12.39 8.22
CA CYS A 144 -5.01 -12.77 7.32
C CYS A 144 -4.79 -14.16 6.72
N GLU A 145 -3.58 -14.44 6.26
CA GLU A 145 -3.17 -15.73 5.73
C GLU A 145 -3.38 -16.84 6.79
N GLN A 146 -2.88 -16.63 8.00
CA GLN A 146 -3.08 -17.54 9.12
C GLN A 146 -4.57 -17.76 9.45
N ALA A 147 -5.39 -16.71 9.44
CA ALA A 147 -6.83 -16.83 9.68
C ALA A 147 -7.55 -17.65 8.59
N VAL A 148 -7.12 -17.54 7.33
CA VAL A 148 -7.63 -18.37 6.22
C VAL A 148 -7.25 -19.83 6.44
N LYS A 149 -5.99 -20.11 6.82
CA LYS A 149 -5.52 -21.46 7.16
C LYS A 149 -6.39 -22.11 8.23
N GLU A 150 -6.55 -21.44 9.37
CA GLU A 150 -7.34 -21.94 10.50
C GLU A 150 -8.80 -22.19 10.11
N TRP A 151 -9.36 -21.33 9.26
CA TRP A 151 -10.71 -21.52 8.74
C TRP A 151 -10.83 -22.77 7.85
N LEU A 152 -9.86 -23.01 6.95
CA LEU A 152 -9.82 -24.19 6.10
C LEU A 152 -9.68 -25.48 6.92
N GLU A 153 -8.77 -25.48 7.89
CA GLU A 153 -8.54 -26.61 8.81
C GLU A 153 -9.81 -26.93 9.61
N LYS A 154 -10.47 -25.91 10.18
CA LYS A 154 -11.73 -26.06 10.92
C LYS A 154 -12.86 -26.61 10.04
N LYS A 155 -12.83 -26.35 8.73
CA LYS A 155 -13.79 -26.87 7.77
C LYS A 155 -13.43 -28.27 7.24
N GLY A 156 -12.30 -28.84 7.67
CA GLY A 156 -11.82 -30.13 7.18
C GLY A 156 -11.47 -30.11 5.69
N VAL A 157 -11.15 -28.93 5.15
CA VAL A 157 -10.77 -28.77 3.75
C VAL A 157 -9.30 -29.12 3.61
N SER A 158 -8.98 -30.07 2.75
CA SER A 158 -7.59 -30.39 2.41
C SER A 158 -7.03 -29.31 1.48
N PHE A 159 -5.83 -28.82 1.78
CA PHE A 159 -5.10 -27.84 0.96
C PHE A 159 -3.59 -28.08 1.07
N LYS A 160 -2.82 -27.47 0.16
CA LYS A 160 -1.35 -27.38 0.20
C LYS A 160 -0.93 -25.92 0.32
N HIS A 161 -0.06 -25.61 1.27
CA HIS A 161 0.51 -24.27 1.39
C HIS A 161 1.48 -23.99 0.24
N GLU A 162 1.72 -22.72 -0.11
CA GLU A 162 2.65 -22.33 -1.19
C GLU A 162 4.02 -23.03 -1.09
N SER A 163 4.55 -23.18 0.14
CA SER A 163 5.82 -23.86 0.41
C SER A 163 5.85 -25.34 0.03
N GLU A 164 4.69 -25.98 -0.11
CA GLU A 164 4.50 -27.40 -0.41
C GLU A 164 4.12 -27.63 -1.89
N GLN A 165 3.92 -26.55 -2.64
CA GLN A 165 3.56 -26.59 -4.06
C GLN A 165 4.81 -26.61 -4.95
N ALA A 166 4.68 -27.24 -6.11
CA ALA A 166 5.74 -27.21 -7.12
C ALA A 166 5.83 -25.79 -7.73
N LYS A 167 7.04 -25.22 -7.79
CA LYS A 167 7.29 -23.86 -8.31
C LYS A 167 7.32 -23.82 -9.84
N THR A 168 6.25 -24.27 -10.49
CA THR A 168 6.13 -24.33 -11.95
C THR A 168 5.49 -23.07 -12.55
N GLY A 169 5.16 -22.08 -11.73
CA GLY A 169 4.51 -20.84 -12.17
C GLY A 169 3.98 -20.02 -10.99
N LYS A 170 2.84 -19.34 -11.20
CA LYS A 170 2.11 -18.67 -10.12
C LYS A 170 1.41 -19.73 -9.26
N THR A 171 1.70 -19.71 -7.97
CA THR A 171 1.12 -20.58 -6.95
C THR A 171 0.16 -19.76 -6.08
N PRO A 172 -1.05 -20.26 -5.78
CA PRO A 172 -1.86 -19.65 -4.74
C PRO A 172 -1.26 -19.88 -3.36
N ASP A 173 -1.66 -19.05 -2.39
CA ASP A 173 -1.24 -19.19 -0.98
C ASP A 173 -1.71 -20.55 -0.41
N TYR A 174 -2.93 -20.97 -0.76
CA TYR A 174 -3.56 -22.22 -0.32
C TYR A 174 -4.20 -22.99 -1.47
N LEU A 175 -3.48 -23.94 -2.07
CA LEU A 175 -4.00 -24.79 -3.14
C LEU A 175 -4.96 -25.85 -2.59
N LEU A 176 -6.25 -25.75 -2.89
CA LEU A 176 -7.28 -26.69 -2.46
C LEU A 176 -7.09 -28.07 -3.09
N GLY A 177 -7.20 -29.11 -2.27
CA GLY A 177 -7.12 -30.51 -2.72
C GLY A 177 -8.31 -30.95 -3.56
N LYS A 178 -9.46 -30.28 -3.41
CA LYS A 178 -10.63 -30.44 -4.29
C LYS A 178 -11.08 -29.06 -4.78
N PRO A 179 -11.33 -28.92 -6.10
CA PRO A 179 -11.86 -27.68 -6.64
C PRO A 179 -13.29 -27.45 -6.18
N PHE A 180 -13.73 -26.20 -6.28
CA PHE A 180 -15.14 -25.85 -6.18
C PHE A 180 -15.60 -25.10 -7.42
N VAL A 181 -16.89 -25.21 -7.73
CA VAL A 181 -17.50 -24.51 -8.87
C VAL A 181 -18.10 -23.20 -8.39
N PHE A 182 -17.71 -22.11 -9.03
CA PHE A 182 -18.28 -20.79 -8.78
C PHE A 182 -18.61 -20.11 -10.11
N HIS A 183 -19.87 -19.72 -10.29
CA HIS A 183 -20.40 -19.21 -11.57
C HIS A 183 -20.02 -20.06 -12.79
N GLY A 184 -20.10 -21.39 -12.66
CA GLY A 184 -19.80 -22.34 -13.74
C GLY A 184 -18.32 -22.53 -14.05
N ASN A 185 -17.42 -21.87 -13.33
CA ASN A 185 -15.98 -22.04 -13.47
C ASN A 185 -15.44 -22.85 -12.29
N GLU A 186 -14.50 -23.74 -12.59
CA GLU A 186 -13.81 -24.56 -11.60
C GLU A 186 -12.63 -23.78 -11.01
N PHE A 187 -12.59 -23.67 -9.69
CA PHE A 187 -11.54 -23.00 -8.96
C PHE A 187 -10.80 -23.98 -8.08
N HIS A 188 -9.52 -24.17 -8.39
CA HIS A 188 -8.51 -24.63 -7.46
C HIS A 188 -7.91 -23.36 -6.88
N TRP A 189 -8.60 -22.81 -5.87
CA TRP A 189 -8.02 -21.72 -5.12
C TRP A 189 -6.72 -22.18 -4.49
#